data_AF-X1F3Z7-F1
#
_entry.id   AF-X1F3Z7-F1
#
_cell.length_a   1.000
_cell.length_b   1.000
_cell.length_c   1.000
_cell.angle_alpha   90.00
_cell.angle_beta   90.00
_cell.angle_gamma   90.00
#
_symmetry.space_group_name_H-M   'P 1'
#
loop_
_entity.id
_entity.type
_entity.pdbx_description
1 polymer ?
#
loop_
_entity_poly.entity_id
_entity_poly.type
_entity_poly.pdbx_seq_one_letter_code
_entity_poly.pdbx_strand_id
1 'polypeptide(L)'
;WVDTEFIEFGKNVVVGQGAIIQSSVIIGNFLIIRKTVIEENVRIGAHVIIMPGTHIGKNCILNTWSSTMVGQELKEGWIYNGSPAKEFKKNRFFEDIPIEKLTKTIGDMDGLLKKYDETRVARVTKKRKSLKRKDKEEKTTEEKG
;
A
#
# COMPACT_ATOMS: atom_id res chain seq x y z
N TRP A 1 -4.26 12.40 -15.19
CA TRP A 1 -3.55 12.30 -16.47
C TRP A 1 -2.83 10.98 -16.45
N VAL A 2 -3.19 10.07 -17.36
CA VAL A 2 -2.59 8.74 -17.45
C VAL A 2 -2.29 8.51 -18.92
N ASP A 3 -1.02 8.50 -19.28
CA ASP A 3 -0.57 8.14 -20.62
C ASP A 3 -0.41 6.61 -20.64
N THR A 4 -1.52 5.92 -20.86
CA THR A 4 -1.60 4.46 -20.76
C THR A 4 -0.68 3.75 -21.75
N GLU A 5 -0.30 4.36 -22.87
CA GLU A 5 0.60 3.74 -23.85
C GLU A 5 2.06 3.63 -23.36
N PHE A 6 2.45 4.43 -22.36
CA PHE A 6 3.84 4.54 -21.91
C PHE A 6 4.05 4.12 -20.45
N ILE A 7 3.00 3.65 -19.77
CA ILE A 7 3.06 3.22 -18.38
C ILE A 7 2.42 1.85 -18.26
N GLU A 8 3.22 0.85 -17.88
CA GLU A 8 2.75 -0.51 -17.61
C GLU A 8 2.68 -0.77 -16.12
N PHE A 9 1.55 -1.33 -15.69
CA PHE A 9 1.30 -1.76 -14.32
C PHE A 9 1.17 -3.28 -14.27
N GLY A 10 1.91 -3.89 -13.36
CA GLY A 10 1.72 -5.27 -12.94
C GLY A 10 0.49 -5.45 -12.06
N LYS A 11 0.27 -6.68 -11.60
CA LYS A 11 -0.82 -7.01 -10.69
C LYS A 11 -0.55 -6.47 -9.28
N ASN A 12 -1.62 -6.09 -8.58
CA ASN A 12 -1.58 -5.66 -7.18
C ASN A 12 -0.68 -4.45 -6.90
N VAL A 13 -0.51 -3.56 -7.87
CA VAL A 13 0.20 -2.30 -7.66
C VAL A 13 -0.69 -1.35 -6.87
N VAL A 14 -0.10 -0.71 -5.85
CA VAL A 14 -0.76 0.32 -5.05
C VAL A 14 -0.09 1.66 -5.30
N VAL A 15 -0.87 2.65 -5.71
CA VAL A 15 -0.40 4.02 -5.94
C VAL A 15 -0.92 4.93 -4.84
N GLY A 16 0.00 5.50 -4.07
CA GLY A 16 -0.30 6.42 -2.98
C GLY A 16 -0.88 7.75 -3.45
N GLN A 17 -1.61 8.42 -2.56
CA GLN A 17 -2.23 9.71 -2.86
C GLN A 17 -1.16 10.75 -3.26
N GLY A 18 -1.44 11.50 -4.33
CA GLY A 18 -0.54 12.54 -4.82
C GLY A 18 0.75 12.02 -5.46
N ALA A 19 0.89 10.70 -5.66
CA ALA A 19 1.98 10.17 -6.46
C ALA A 19 1.79 10.56 -7.94
N ILE A 20 2.90 10.83 -8.62
CA ILE A 20 2.97 11.25 -10.01
C ILE A 20 3.85 10.25 -10.74
N ILE A 21 3.30 9.62 -11.78
CA ILE A 21 4.03 8.70 -12.66
C ILE A 21 4.10 9.38 -14.01
N GLN A 22 5.31 9.72 -14.45
CA GLN A 22 5.55 10.46 -15.68
C GLN A 22 5.95 9.52 -16.81
N SER A 23 5.32 9.70 -17.97
CA SER A 23 5.68 9.09 -19.26
C SER A 23 6.70 9.95 -20.02
N SER A 24 6.71 11.25 -19.75
CA SER A 24 7.51 12.24 -20.43
C SER A 24 7.92 13.39 -19.52
N VAL A 25 9.06 14.02 -19.83
CA VAL A 25 9.57 15.20 -19.13
C VAL A 25 10.38 16.07 -20.09
N ILE A 26 10.34 17.38 -19.91
CA ILE A 26 11.19 18.33 -20.62
C ILE A 26 12.36 18.71 -19.71
N ILE A 27 13.58 18.48 -20.19
CA ILE A 27 14.81 18.87 -19.48
C ILE A 27 15.64 19.74 -20.43
N GLY A 28 15.75 21.03 -20.11
CA GLY A 28 16.33 22.01 -21.02
C GLY A 28 15.55 22.08 -22.33
N ASN A 29 16.22 21.82 -23.45
CA ASN A 29 15.61 21.81 -24.79
C ASN A 29 15.26 20.39 -25.28
N PHE A 30 15.29 19.38 -24.40
CA PHE A 30 15.04 17.98 -24.76
C PHE A 30 13.71 17.50 -24.20
N LEU A 31 12.88 16.92 -25.07
CA LEU A 31 11.72 16.13 -24.69
C LEU A 31 12.17 14.67 -24.51
N ILE A 32 12.07 14.17 -23.29
CA ILE A 32 12.37 12.77 -22.97
C ILE A 32 11.04 12.05 -22.81
N ILE A 33 10.79 11.04 -23.64
CA ILE A 33 9.66 10.12 -23.52
C ILE A 33 10.24 8.72 -23.37
N ARG A 34 9.88 8.02 -22.30
CA ARG A 34 10.36 6.67 -22.04
C ARG A 34 9.30 5.85 -21.33
N LYS A 35 9.17 4.60 -21.75
CA LYS A 35 8.22 3.65 -21.17
C LYS A 35 8.61 3.34 -19.72
N THR A 36 7.71 3.59 -18.80
CA THR A 36 7.86 3.29 -17.37
C THR A 36 7.17 1.95 -17.08
N VAL A 37 7.87 1.03 -16.43
CA VAL A 37 7.36 -0.31 -16.13
C VAL A 37 7.33 -0.49 -14.62
N ILE A 38 6.17 -0.82 -14.09
CA ILE A 38 5.95 -1.07 -12.66
C ILE A 38 5.51 -2.52 -12.52
N GLU A 39 6.37 -3.36 -11.95
CA GLU A 39 6.12 -4.79 -11.81
C GLU A 39 5.05 -5.11 -10.74
N GLU A 40 4.81 -6.41 -10.53
CA GLU A 40 3.81 -6.91 -9.59
C GLU A 40 4.12 -6.58 -8.12
N ASN A 41 3.05 -6.40 -7.34
CA ASN A 41 3.09 -6.17 -5.88
C ASN A 41 3.91 -4.93 -5.45
N VAL A 42 4.11 -3.97 -6.35
CA VAL A 42 4.81 -2.72 -6.03
C VAL A 42 3.90 -1.79 -5.22
N ARG A 43 4.46 -1.16 -4.19
CA ARG A 43 3.78 -0.10 -3.42
C ARG A 43 4.49 1.23 -3.60
N ILE A 44 3.77 2.18 -4.18
CA ILE A 44 4.23 3.55 -4.38
C ILE A 44 3.65 4.41 -3.25
N GLY A 45 4.53 5.02 -2.45
CA GLY A 45 4.14 5.91 -1.36
C GLY A 45 3.43 7.18 -1.84
N ALA A 46 2.86 7.94 -0.91
CA ALA A 46 2.24 9.22 -1.23
C ALA A 46 3.29 10.26 -1.67
N HIS A 47 2.89 11.18 -2.55
CA HIS A 47 3.77 12.24 -3.07
C HIS A 47 5.07 11.75 -3.72
N VAL A 48 5.09 10.52 -4.23
CA VAL A 48 6.24 9.98 -4.97
C VAL A 48 6.24 10.49 -6.40
N ILE A 49 7.43 10.79 -6.94
CA ILE A 49 7.60 11.17 -8.35
C ILE A 49 8.38 10.07 -9.07
N ILE A 50 7.74 9.40 -10.02
CA ILE A 50 8.39 8.41 -10.88
C ILE A 50 8.70 9.08 -12.22
N MET A 51 9.99 9.22 -12.52
CA MET A 51 10.49 9.81 -13.75
C MET A 51 10.36 8.85 -14.95
N PRO A 52 10.30 9.38 -16.19
CA PRO A 52 10.16 8.56 -17.39
C PRO A 52 11.25 7.50 -17.54
N GLY A 53 10.85 6.30 -17.96
CA GLY A 53 11.77 5.18 -18.19
C GLY A 53 12.17 4.42 -16.94
N THR A 54 11.59 4.73 -15.78
CA THR A 54 11.86 3.98 -14.56
C THR A 54 11.35 2.54 -14.70
N HIS A 55 12.17 1.56 -14.33
CA HIS A 55 11.74 0.18 -14.15
C HIS A 55 11.72 -0.17 -12.66
N ILE A 56 10.54 -0.51 -12.15
CA ILE A 56 10.35 -0.85 -10.73
C ILE A 56 10.15 -2.35 -10.60
N GLY A 57 11.15 -3.05 -10.07
CA GLY A 57 11.12 -4.50 -9.85
C GLY A 57 10.00 -4.97 -8.93
N LYS A 58 9.70 -6.26 -8.99
CA LYS A 58 8.62 -6.88 -8.19
C LYS A 58 8.83 -6.64 -6.71
N ASN A 59 7.72 -6.60 -5.96
CA ASN A 59 7.75 -6.48 -4.50
C ASN A 59 8.56 -5.25 -4.01
N CYS A 60 8.69 -4.20 -4.83
CA CYS A 60 9.36 -2.97 -4.41
C CYS A 60 8.44 -2.07 -3.60
N ILE A 61 9.04 -1.25 -2.72
CA ILE A 61 8.32 -0.18 -2.03
C ILE A 61 9.07 1.12 -2.24
N LEU A 62 8.40 2.13 -2.79
CA LEU A 62 8.91 3.50 -2.80
C LEU A 62 8.30 4.23 -1.59
N ASN A 63 9.14 4.71 -0.68
CA ASN A 63 8.66 5.47 0.46
C ASN A 63 8.05 6.81 0.03
N THR A 64 7.13 7.32 0.84
CA THR A 64 6.52 8.65 0.68
C THR A 64 7.59 9.73 0.45
N TRP A 65 7.30 10.70 -0.41
CA TRP A 65 8.21 11.80 -0.78
C TRP A 65 9.52 11.40 -1.48
N SER A 66 9.60 10.17 -2.01
CA SER A 66 10.74 9.75 -2.84
C SER A 66 10.58 10.15 -4.32
N SER A 67 11.70 10.23 -5.04
CA SER A 67 11.68 10.46 -6.49
C SER A 67 12.69 9.59 -7.21
N THR A 68 12.35 9.09 -8.40
CA THR A 68 13.31 8.37 -9.24
C THR A 68 14.03 9.32 -10.20
N MET A 69 15.11 8.86 -10.82
CA MET A 69 15.73 9.52 -11.97
C MET A 69 15.19 8.94 -13.28
N VAL A 70 15.33 9.70 -14.36
CA VAL A 70 15.01 9.23 -15.71
C VAL A 70 15.77 7.93 -15.99
N GLY A 71 15.06 6.88 -16.38
CA GLY A 71 15.67 5.58 -16.70
C GLY A 71 16.18 4.77 -15.50
N GLN A 72 15.78 5.11 -14.27
CA GLN A 72 16.29 4.42 -13.09
C GLN A 72 15.73 3.00 -12.95
N GLU A 73 16.60 2.04 -12.64
CA GLU A 73 16.22 0.65 -12.34
C GLU A 73 16.17 0.42 -10.83
N LEU A 74 15.05 -0.11 -10.34
CA LEU A 74 14.84 -0.48 -8.94
C LEU A 74 14.81 -2.00 -8.82
N LYS A 75 15.73 -2.55 -8.03
CA LYS A 75 15.91 -3.99 -7.82
C LYS A 75 14.72 -4.58 -7.06
N GLU A 76 14.28 -5.75 -7.49
CA GLU A 76 13.22 -6.52 -6.84
C GLU A 76 13.45 -6.72 -5.33
N GLY A 77 12.36 -6.64 -4.56
CA GLY A 77 12.34 -6.92 -3.13
C GLY A 77 13.12 -5.90 -2.31
N TRP A 78 13.23 -4.65 -2.78
CA TRP A 78 13.85 -3.55 -2.04
C TRP A 78 12.86 -2.44 -1.71
N ILE A 79 13.15 -1.77 -0.59
CA ILE A 79 12.52 -0.52 -0.20
C ILE A 79 13.47 0.60 -0.59
N TYR A 80 12.96 1.57 -1.35
CA TYR A 80 13.67 2.74 -1.81
C TYR A 80 13.22 3.98 -1.04
N ASN A 81 14.16 4.89 -0.76
CA ASN A 81 13.91 6.13 -0.06
C ASN A 81 14.76 7.29 -0.60
N GLY A 82 14.25 8.52 -0.47
CA GLY A 82 14.94 9.74 -0.84
C GLY A 82 14.68 10.22 -2.27
N SER A 83 15.30 11.35 -2.59
CA SER A 83 15.26 12.03 -3.89
C SER A 83 16.70 12.40 -4.27
N PRO A 84 17.39 11.64 -5.14
CA PRO A 84 16.88 10.47 -5.86
C PRO A 84 16.75 9.23 -4.97
N ALA A 85 15.87 8.31 -5.36
CA ALA A 85 15.52 7.09 -4.66
C ALA A 85 16.75 6.18 -4.57
N LYS A 86 17.15 5.83 -3.34
CA LYS A 86 18.26 4.92 -3.07
C LYS A 86 17.77 3.71 -2.30
N GLU A 87 18.47 2.59 -2.47
CA GLU A 87 18.25 1.36 -1.72
C GLU A 87 18.34 1.66 -0.22
N PHE A 88 17.26 1.43 0.52
CA PHE A 88 17.20 1.65 1.97
C PHE A 88 17.34 0.34 2.73
N LYS A 89 16.46 -0.64 2.44
CA LYS A 89 16.52 -1.98 3.03
C LYS A 89 15.77 -3.00 2.17
N LYS A 90 16.04 -4.28 2.40
CA LYS A 90 15.26 -5.37 1.79
C LYS A 90 13.81 -5.34 2.26
N ASN A 91 12.89 -5.56 1.32
CA ASN A 91 11.47 -5.69 1.58
C ASN A 91 11.17 -7.11 2.07
N ARG A 92 10.83 -7.24 3.34
CA ARG A 92 10.41 -8.50 3.97
C ARG A 92 8.89 -8.64 4.14
N PHE A 93 8.10 -7.68 3.64
CA PHE A 93 6.64 -7.72 3.80
C PHE A 93 5.97 -8.82 2.98
N PHE A 94 6.66 -9.34 1.96
CA PHE A 94 6.20 -10.47 1.14
C PHE A 94 6.96 -11.77 1.44
N GLU A 95 7.82 -11.77 2.48
CA GLU A 95 8.47 -13.00 2.92
C GLU A 95 7.49 -13.78 3.80
N ASP A 96 7.31 -15.07 3.51
CA ASP A 96 6.65 -16.00 4.44
C ASP A 96 7.58 -16.20 5.64
N ILE A 97 7.36 -15.41 6.69
CA ILE A 97 8.13 -15.52 7.93
C ILE A 97 7.58 -16.74 8.69
N PRO A 98 8.43 -17.74 9.03
CA PRO A 98 8.00 -18.84 9.89
C PRO A 98 7.43 -18.28 11.21
N ILE A 99 6.32 -18.86 11.67
CA ILE A 99 5.58 -18.37 12.85
C ILE A 99 6.51 -18.27 14.07
N GLU A 100 7.52 -19.12 14.17
CA GLU A 100 8.51 -19.16 15.25
C GLU A 100 9.43 -17.93 15.28
N LYS A 101 9.70 -17.29 14.14
CA LYS A 101 10.44 -16.01 14.09
C LYS A 101 9.53 -14.82 14.39
N LEU A 102 8.24 -14.95 14.08
CA LEU A 102 7.24 -13.93 14.35
C LEU A 102 6.95 -13.80 15.86
N THR A 103 6.76 -14.94 16.55
CA THR A 103 6.55 -14.99 18.01
C THR A 103 7.70 -14.34 18.79
N LYS A 104 8.96 -14.51 18.36
CA LYS A 104 10.11 -13.84 18.99
C LYS A 104 10.09 -12.31 18.86
N THR A 105 9.49 -11.77 17.80
CA THR A 105 9.44 -10.33 17.54
C THR A 105 8.22 -9.68 18.22
N ILE A 106 7.10 -10.41 18.29
CA ILE A 106 5.83 -9.92 18.84
C ILE A 106 5.74 -10.14 20.37
N GLY A 107 6.50 -11.08 20.92
CA GLY A 107 6.46 -11.42 22.34
C GLY A 107 5.28 -12.35 22.66
N ASP A 108 4.43 -11.97 23.61
CA ASP A 108 3.29 -12.78 24.07
C ASP A 108 2.14 -12.79 23.04
N MET A 109 2.17 -13.79 22.16
CA MET A 109 1.10 -14.04 21.18
C MET A 109 -0.23 -14.43 21.84
N ASP A 110 -0.20 -15.12 22.97
CA ASP A 110 -1.41 -15.56 23.66
C ASP A 110 -2.17 -14.36 24.24
N GLY A 111 -1.44 -13.40 24.82
CA GLY A 111 -1.99 -12.12 25.25
C GLY A 111 -2.57 -11.29 24.11
N LEU A 112 -1.92 -11.29 22.94
CA LEU A 112 -2.39 -10.56 21.76
C LEU A 112 -3.67 -11.17 21.17
N LEU A 113 -3.72 -12.51 21.05
CA LEU A 113 -4.89 -13.27 20.60
C LEU A 113 -6.06 -13.06 21.55
N LYS A 114 -5.83 -13.13 22.86
CA LYS A 114 -6.84 -12.85 23.88
C LYS A 114 -7.41 -11.43 23.74
N LYS A 115 -6.56 -10.42 23.54
CA LYS A 115 -6.99 -9.03 23.31
C LYS A 115 -7.76 -8.87 22.00
N TYR A 116 -7.39 -9.58 20.93
CA TYR A 116 -8.13 -9.62 19.67
C TYR A 116 -9.52 -10.23 19.87
N ASP A 117 -9.61 -11.36 20.57
CA ASP A 117 -10.87 -12.03 20.86
C ASP A 117 -11.76 -11.18 21.76
N GLU A 118 -11.23 -10.57 22.81
CA GLU A 118 -11.96 -9.65 23.68
C GLU A 118 -12.49 -8.44 22.91
N THR A 119 -11.66 -7.80 22.07
CA THR A 119 -12.11 -6.66 21.25
C THR A 119 -13.11 -7.05 20.16
N ARG A 120 -12.97 -8.24 19.57
CA ARG A 120 -13.93 -8.78 18.58
C ARG A 120 -15.25 -9.13 19.24
N VAL A 121 -15.24 -9.83 20.38
CA VAL A 121 -16.42 -10.15 21.18
C VAL A 121 -17.10 -8.87 21.65
N ALA A 122 -16.36 -7.87 22.13
CA ALA A 122 -16.91 -6.57 22.51
C ALA A 122 -17.61 -5.87 21.33
N ARG A 123 -17.00 -5.86 20.14
CA ARG A 123 -17.59 -5.28 18.92
C ARG A 123 -18.85 -6.03 18.48
N VAL A 124 -18.81 -7.36 18.45
CA VAL A 124 -19.95 -8.20 18.05
C VAL A 124 -21.10 -8.08 19.06
N THR A 125 -20.79 -8.05 20.35
CA THR A 125 -21.79 -7.92 21.42
C THR A 125 -22.43 -6.54 21.42
N LYS A 126 -21.65 -5.47 21.21
CA LYS A 126 -22.16 -4.10 21.06
C LYS A 126 -23.07 -3.97 19.83
N LYS A 127 -22.65 -4.55 18.69
CA LYS A 127 -23.46 -4.60 17.45
C LYS A 127 -24.77 -5.38 17.64
N ARG A 128 -24.73 -6.53 18.34
CA ARG A 128 -25.93 -7.32 18.69
C ARG A 128 -26.88 -6.55 19.62
N LYS A 129 -26.37 -5.82 20.61
CA LYS A 129 -27.19 -4.98 21.51
C LYS A 129 -27.82 -3.78 20.78
N SER A 130 -27.09 -3.15 19.85
CA SER A 130 -27.62 -2.03 19.06
C SER A 130 -28.69 -2.48 18.06
N LEU A 131 -28.53 -3.66 17.44
CA LEU A 131 -29.53 -4.24 16.54
C LEU A 131 -30.83 -4.57 17.29
N LYS A 132 -30.75 -5.26 18.44
CA LYS A 132 -31.93 -5.55 19.28
C LYS A 132 -32.66 -4.30 19.81
N ARG A 133 -31.95 -3.17 19.96
CA ARG A 133 -32.57 -1.89 20.34
C ARG A 133 -33.35 -1.28 19.17
N LYS A 134 -32.76 -1.28 17.96
CA LYS A 134 -33.44 -0.81 16.74
C LYS A 134 -34.67 -1.65 16.40
N ASP A 135 -34.57 -2.97 16.46
CA ASP A 135 -35.70 -3.87 16.19
C ASP A 135 -36.86 -3.67 17.17
N LYS A 136 -36.57 -3.19 18.39
CA LYS A 136 -37.58 -2.90 19.41
C LYS A 136 -38.21 -1.52 19.21
N GLU A 137 -37.43 -0.53 18.80
CA GLU A 137 -37.89 0.82 18.45
C GLU A 137 -38.79 0.80 17.20
N GLU A 138 -38.41 0.08 16.15
CA GLU A 138 -39.21 -0.10 14.92
C GLU A 138 -40.57 -0.76 15.23
N LYS A 139 -40.60 -1.84 16.02
CA LYS A 139 -41.85 -2.50 16.43
C LYS A 139 -42.77 -1.60 17.24
N THR A 140 -42.24 -0.79 18.15
CA THR A 140 -43.05 0.19 18.90
C THR A 140 -43.55 1.36 18.06
N THR A 141 -42.96 1.60 16.89
CA THR A 141 -43.39 2.66 15.97
C THR A 141 -44.48 2.14 15.02
N GLU A 142 -44.42 0.88 14.61
CA GLU A 142 -45.47 0.18 13.84
C GLU A 142 -46.75 -0.08 14.65
N GLU A 143 -46.66 -0.35 15.97
CA GLU A 143 -47.84 -0.52 16.82
C GLU A 143 -48.57 0.79 17.19
N LYS A 144 -48.00 1.96 16.82
CA LYS A 144 -48.54 3.30 17.15
C LYS A 144 -48.96 4.13 15.93
N GLY A 145 -48.87 3.58 14.72
CA GLY A 145 -49.39 4.17 13.48
C GLY A 145 -50.68 3.49 13.04
#